data_AF-A0A6H1MUK8-F1
#
_entry.id   AF-A0A6H1MUK8-F1
#
_cell.length_a   1.000
_cell.length_b   1.000
_cell.length_c   1.000
_cell.angle_alpha   90.00
_cell.angle_beta   90.00
_cell.angle_gamma   90.00
#
_symmetry.space_group_name_H-M   'P 1'
#
loop_
_entity.id
_entity.type
_entity.pdbx_description
1 polymer ?
#
loop_
_entity_poly.entity_id
_entity_poly.type
_entity_poly.pdbx_seq_one_letter_code
_entity_poly.pdbx_strand_id
1 'polypeptide(L)'
;MRRRQNQAEIETAVADLAENPDDSDLQAVLRVQIKKALQDDPDLKKELQELVSTQTDSIASIGERSIAAKSISGIANTGDDVTITR
;
A
#
# COMPACT_ATOMS: atom_id res chain seq x y z
N MET A 1 6.41 23.74 13.93
CA MET A 1 5.45 23.38 15.01
C MET A 1 4.32 22.47 14.51
N ARG A 2 3.75 22.73 13.33
CA ARG A 2 2.67 21.92 12.72
C ARG A 2 2.93 20.41 12.65
N ARG A 3 4.15 19.98 12.27
CA ARG A 3 4.53 18.55 12.17
C ARG A 3 4.39 17.77 13.48
N ARG A 4 4.80 18.36 14.62
CA ARG A 4 4.63 17.72 15.95
C ARG A 4 3.17 17.62 16.38
N GLN A 5 2.37 18.63 16.06
CA GLN A 5 0.94 18.61 16.34
C GLN A 5 0.26 17.49 15.55
N ASN A 6 0.54 17.41 14.25
CA ASN A 6 0.02 16.35 13.38
C ASN A 6 0.47 14.96 13.84
N GLN A 7 1.71 14.84 14.35
CA GLN A 7 2.21 13.59 14.91
C GLN A 7 1.40 13.15 16.13
N ALA A 8 1.19 14.02 17.12
CA ALA A 8 0.42 13.69 18.32
C ALA A 8 -1.04 13.30 18.00
N GLU A 9 -1.65 13.98 17.02
CA GLU A 9 -3.00 13.67 16.55
C GLU A 9 -3.09 12.31 15.85
N ILE A 10 -2.06 11.94 15.06
CA ILE A 10 -1.98 10.62 14.45
C ILE A 10 -1.73 9.53 15.50
N GLU A 11 -0.83 9.77 16.46
CA GLU A 11 -0.55 8.81 17.55
C GLU A 11 -1.81 8.49 18.36
N THR A 12 -2.63 9.49 18.64
CA THR A 12 -3.93 9.31 19.31
C THR A 12 -4.87 8.47 18.45
N ALA A 13 -5.05 8.82 17.17
CA ALA A 13 -5.92 8.07 16.27
C ALA A 13 -5.46 6.61 16.05
N VAL A 14 -4.15 6.35 16.10
CA VAL A 14 -3.59 4.99 16.05
C VAL A 14 -3.88 4.23 17.34
N ALA A 15 -3.74 4.86 18.50
CA ALA A 15 -4.06 4.22 19.78
C ALA A 15 -5.54 3.84 19.86
N ASP A 16 -6.44 4.76 19.49
CA ASP A 16 -7.89 4.51 19.48
C ASP A 16 -8.25 3.36 18.53
N LEU A 17 -7.70 3.37 17.31
CA LEU A 17 -7.94 2.31 16.33
C LEU A 17 -7.32 0.97 16.76
N ALA A 18 -6.20 0.98 17.48
CA ALA A 18 -5.57 -0.25 17.97
C ALA A 18 -6.45 -0.98 19.00
N GLU A 19 -7.25 -0.24 19.77
CA GLU A 19 -8.23 -0.82 20.69
C GLU A 19 -9.42 -1.44 19.95
N ASN A 20 -9.81 -0.87 18.80
CA ASN A 20 -10.96 -1.33 18.00
C ASN A 20 -10.63 -1.34 16.49
N PRO A 21 -9.85 -2.32 16.00
CA PRO A 21 -9.27 -2.29 14.64
C PRO A 21 -10.31 -2.37 13.52
N ASP A 22 -11.46 -2.97 13.78
CA ASP A 22 -12.56 -3.14 12.81
C ASP A 22 -13.54 -1.95 12.81
N ASP A 23 -13.33 -0.95 13.67
CA ASP A 23 -14.17 0.24 13.73
C ASP A 23 -13.93 1.14 12.51
N SER A 24 -14.93 1.22 11.63
CA SER A 24 -14.86 1.99 10.40
C SER A 24 -14.70 3.49 10.62
N ASP A 25 -15.22 4.02 11.74
CA ASP A 25 -15.17 5.44 12.06
C ASP A 25 -13.76 5.79 12.55
N LEU A 26 -13.14 4.96 13.39
CA LEU A 26 -11.75 5.14 13.81
C LEU A 26 -10.78 5.01 12.62
N GLN A 27 -11.03 4.07 11.70
CA GLN A 27 -10.28 3.99 10.45
C GLN A 27 -10.44 5.26 9.60
N ALA A 28 -11.63 5.87 9.58
CA ALA A 28 -11.87 7.12 8.89
C ALA A 28 -11.14 8.30 9.55
N VAL A 29 -11.12 8.37 10.89
CA VAL A 29 -10.36 9.39 11.64
C VAL A 29 -8.88 9.31 11.30
N LEU A 30 -8.27 8.13 11.42
CA LEU A 30 -6.86 7.93 11.11
C LEU A 30 -6.54 8.36 9.66
N ARG A 31 -7.38 7.96 8.70
CA ARG A 31 -7.23 8.33 7.29
C ARG A 31 -7.33 9.84 7.06
N VAL A 32 -8.20 10.54 7.78
CA VAL A 32 -8.30 12.01 7.71
C VAL A 32 -7.04 12.67 8.27
N GLN A 33 -6.54 12.22 9.42
CA GLN A 33 -5.34 12.80 10.02
C GLN A 33 -4.09 12.59 9.17
N ILE A 34 -3.93 11.40 8.57
CA ILE A 34 -2.87 11.15 7.59
C ILE A 34 -2.99 12.11 6.40
N LYS A 35 -4.19 12.29 5.83
CA LYS A 35 -4.39 13.22 4.70
C LYS A 35 -4.01 14.65 5.05
N LYS A 36 -4.40 15.15 6.24
CA LYS A 36 -4.02 16.49 6.69
C LYS A 36 -2.52 16.62 6.86
N ALA A 37 -1.85 15.64 7.48
CA ALA A 37 -0.41 15.67 7.68
C ALA A 37 0.35 15.73 6.34
N LEU A 38 -0.11 15.00 5.32
CA LEU A 38 0.47 15.02 3.97
C LEU A 38 0.20 16.31 3.18
N GLN A 39 -0.91 17.00 3.48
CA GLN A 39 -1.23 18.30 2.87
C GLN A 39 -0.41 19.42 3.50
N ASP A 40 -0.25 19.37 4.83
CA ASP A 40 0.47 20.37 5.61
C ASP A 40 2.00 20.25 5.50
N ASP A 41 2.53 19.07 5.11
CA ASP A 41 3.97 18.79 4.96
C ASP A 41 4.29 18.15 3.59
N PRO A 42 4.58 18.98 2.56
CA PRO A 42 4.95 18.50 1.22
C PRO A 42 6.25 17.68 1.19
N ASP A 43 7.18 17.94 2.10
CA ASP A 43 8.44 17.21 2.19
C ASP A 43 8.19 15.79 2.74
N LEU A 44 7.35 15.66 3.76
CA LEU A 44 6.88 14.36 4.25
C LEU A 44 6.19 13.55 3.14
N LYS A 45 5.39 14.20 2.30
CA LYS A 45 4.77 13.54 1.14
C LYS A 45 5.83 13.01 0.17
N LYS A 46 6.89 13.78 -0.09
CA LYS A 46 7.98 13.37 -0.97
C LYS A 46 8.80 12.21 -0.38
N GLU A 47 9.15 12.30 0.91
CA GLU A 47 9.83 11.22 1.64
C GLU A 47 9.02 9.91 1.59
N LEU A 48 7.70 9.99 1.80
CA LEU A 48 6.80 8.83 1.70
C LEU A 48 6.67 8.29 0.28
N GLN A 49 6.61 9.17 -0.73
CA GLN A 49 6.63 8.75 -2.12
C GLN A 49 7.93 8.01 -2.45
N GLU A 50 9.09 8.48 -1.99
CA GLU A 50 10.38 7.81 -2.19
C GLU A 50 10.39 6.43 -1.49
N LEU A 51 9.91 6.35 -0.26
CA LEU A 51 9.76 5.09 0.49
C LEU A 51 8.84 4.08 -0.23
N VAL A 52 7.67 4.50 -0.69
CA VAL A 52 6.71 3.61 -1.37
C VAL A 52 7.19 3.24 -2.78
N SER A 53 7.84 4.17 -3.48
CA SER A 53 8.40 3.91 -4.81
C SER A 53 9.51 2.85 -4.79
N THR A 54 10.20 2.69 -3.65
CA THR A 54 11.19 1.61 -3.46
C THR A 54 10.54 0.22 -3.32
N GLN A 55 9.22 0.14 -3.10
CA GLN A 55 8.44 -1.11 -3.02
C GLN A 55 7.69 -1.46 -4.32
N THR A 56 8.19 -1.05 -5.49
CA THR A 56 7.50 -1.25 -6.78
C THR A 56 7.63 -2.64 -7.41
N ASP A 57 8.07 -3.65 -6.66
CA ASP A 57 7.99 -5.05 -7.10
C ASP A 57 6.78 -5.78 -6.51
N SER A 58 5.66 -5.09 -6.29
CA SER A 58 4.40 -5.77 -5.97
C SER A 58 3.83 -6.41 -7.24
N ILE A 59 4.17 -7.68 -7.46
CA ILE A 59 3.75 -8.47 -8.61
C ILE A 59 2.78 -9.52 -8.10
N ALA A 60 1.49 -9.22 -8.18
CA ALA A 60 0.42 -10.09 -7.69
C ALA A 60 -0.56 -10.43 -8.82
N SER A 61 -1.08 -11.65 -8.80
CA SER A 61 -2.23 -12.06 -9.61
C SER A 61 -3.16 -12.90 -8.76
N ILE A 62 -4.47 -12.72 -8.90
CA ILE A 62 -5.50 -13.45 -8.15
C ILE A 62 -6.46 -14.06 -9.17
N GLY A 63 -6.64 -15.39 -9.12
CA GLY A 63 -7.58 -16.12 -9.97
C GLY A 63 -7.00 -17.44 -10.46
N GLU A 64 -7.89 -18.37 -10.82
CA GLU A 64 -7.53 -19.60 -11.54
C GLU A 64 -6.77 -19.24 -12.82
N ARG A 65 -5.64 -19.91 -13.11
CA ARG A 65 -4.85 -19.71 -14.34
C ARG A 65 -4.14 -18.35 -14.45
N SER A 66 -3.76 -17.73 -13.34
CA SER A 66 -3.09 -16.42 -13.32
C SER A 66 -1.56 -16.53 -13.25
N ILE A 67 -0.84 -15.63 -13.96
CA ILE A 67 0.62 -15.47 -13.87
C ILE A 67 0.94 -14.04 -13.46
N ALA A 68 1.75 -13.89 -12.41
CA ALA A 68 2.35 -12.62 -12.00
C ALA A 68 3.87 -12.75 -12.13
N ALA A 69 4.50 -12.02 -13.06
CA ALA A 69 5.94 -12.09 -13.28
C ALA A 69 6.55 -10.73 -13.63
N LYS A 70 7.77 -10.47 -13.12
CA LYS A 70 8.55 -9.27 -13.44
C LYS A 70 9.10 -9.29 -14.86
N SER A 71 9.57 -10.47 -15.27
CA SER A 71 10.00 -10.74 -16.63
C SER A 71 9.83 -12.23 -16.92
N ILE A 72 9.49 -12.53 -18.17
CA ILE A 72 9.40 -13.90 -18.68
C ILE A 72 10.22 -13.91 -19.98
N SER A 73 11.34 -14.63 -19.96
CA SER A 73 12.23 -14.76 -21.13
C SER A 73 11.88 -15.96 -22.03
N GLY A 74 10.81 -16.68 -21.70
CA GLY A 74 10.34 -17.87 -22.40
C GLY A 74 8.81 -17.96 -22.42
N ILE A 75 8.28 -19.17 -22.49
CA ILE A 75 6.83 -19.39 -22.57
C ILE A 75 6.27 -19.54 -21.14
N ALA A 76 5.21 -18.79 -20.85
CA ALA A 76 4.38 -18.99 -19.66
C ALA A 76 2.96 -19.35 -20.07
N ASN A 77 2.46 -20.47 -19.57
CA ASN A 77 1.19 -21.06 -19.96
C ASN A 77 0.45 -21.58 -18.72
N THR A 78 -0.85 -21.28 -18.63
CA THR A 78 -1.72 -21.66 -17.50
C THR A 78 -2.87 -22.59 -17.92
N GLY A 79 -2.77 -23.21 -19.09
CA GLY A 79 -3.77 -24.10 -19.65
C GLY A 79 -3.38 -25.55 -19.75
N ASP A 80 -4.38 -26.37 -20.04
CA ASP A 80 -4.27 -27.82 -20.21
C ASP A 80 -4.14 -28.16 -21.72
N ASP A 81 -3.64 -29.35 -22.03
CA ASP A 81 -3.41 -29.86 -23.39
C ASP A 81 -2.48 -29.01 -24.28
N VAL A 82 -1.45 -28.42 -23.68
CA VAL A 82 -0.48 -27.58 -24.39
C VAL A 82 0.73 -28.38 -24.86
N THR A 83 0.96 -28.38 -26.17
CA THR A 83 2.22 -28.83 -26.78
C THR A 83 3.10 -27.62 -27.09
N ILE A 84 4.27 -27.54 -26.44
CA ILE A 84 5.26 -26.51 -26.69
C ILE A 84 6.40 -27.11 -27.51
N THR A 85 6.52 -26.69 -28.77
CA THR A 85 7.67 -27.00 -29.64
C THR A 85 8.60 -25.80 -29.70
N ARG A 86 9.91 -26.07 -29.57
CA ARG A 86 10.99 -25.07 -29.57
C ARG A 86 11.63 -24.93 -30.94
#